data_AF-A0A2N6VMH7-F1
#
_entry.id   AF-A0A2N6VMH7-F1
#
_cell.length_a   1.000
_cell.length_b   1.000
_cell.length_c   1.000
_cell.angle_alpha   90.00
_cell.angle_beta   90.00
_cell.angle_gamma   90.00
#
_symmetry.space_group_name_H-M   'P 1'
#
loop_
_entity.id
_entity.type
_entity.pdbx_description
1 polymer ?
#
loop_
_entity_poly.entity_id
_entity_poly.type
_entity_poly.pdbx_seq_one_letter_code
_entity_poly.pdbx_strand_id
1 'polypeptide(L)'
;MAWALAILLIVLVIVAGSAIVLVIRNNQLSLARDLCLEALRQVNVQREQRHALVPEFVSLARACRGNSRVDAGDGAAIGSTAGRDAACRELSSALTQAVSVGTEEPATPGDTTASVGPAEDQLTSAIDALAQIAQVRGETNQTHERCHVQLHDLYEHLLMVEHRLSAAVRYYNLVVVQYSTMRSSWISRPLMRVYRNFAHIAYTPNELTEDMPIANRTSEREKGTGYRPGSVFG
;
A
#
# COMPACT_ATOMS: atom_id res chain seq x y z
N MET A 1 -30.32 -44.73 -36.36
CA MET A 1 -28.85 -44.91 -36.33
C MET A 1 -28.11 -43.62 -36.68
N ALA A 2 -28.25 -43.05 -37.89
CA ALA A 2 -27.53 -41.84 -38.32
C ALA A 2 -27.76 -40.59 -37.42
N TRP A 3 -29.01 -40.35 -37.02
CA TRP A 3 -29.36 -39.24 -36.12
C TRP A 3 -28.71 -39.35 -34.73
N ALA A 4 -28.58 -40.56 -34.19
CA ALA A 4 -27.95 -40.78 -32.90
C ALA A 4 -26.44 -40.48 -32.94
N LEU A 5 -25.76 -40.87 -34.02
CA LEU A 5 -24.36 -40.54 -34.24
C LEU A 5 -24.15 -39.03 -34.41
N ALA A 6 -25.05 -38.36 -35.16
CA ALA A 6 -25.00 -36.91 -35.32
C ALA A 6 -25.15 -36.17 -33.99
N ILE A 7 -26.12 -36.58 -33.16
CA ILE A 7 -26.34 -36.00 -31.82
C ILE A 7 -25.11 -36.23 -30.94
N LEU A 8 -24.55 -37.44 -30.93
CA LEU A 8 -23.37 -37.76 -30.12
C LEU A 8 -22.16 -36.91 -30.52
N LEU A 9 -21.94 -36.69 -31.82
CA LEU A 9 -20.85 -35.86 -32.32
C LEU A 9 -21.02 -34.39 -31.92
N ILE A 10 -22.24 -33.87 -31.98
CA ILE A 10 -22.57 -32.51 -31.51
C ILE A 10 -22.28 -32.37 -30.01
N VAL A 11 -22.72 -33.33 -29.20
CA VAL A 11 -22.45 -33.33 -27.75
C VAL A 11 -20.96 -33.37 -27.47
N LEU A 12 -20.20 -34.21 -28.19
CA LEU A 12 -18.74 -34.29 -28.06
C LEU A 12 -18.07 -32.94 -28.33
N VAL A 13 -18.47 -32.25 -29.39
CA VAL A 13 -17.93 -30.92 -29.74
C VAL A 13 -18.24 -29.88 -28.67
N ILE A 14 -19.46 -29.89 -28.13
CA ILE A 14 -19.87 -28.97 -27.04
C ILE A 14 -19.04 -29.24 -25.79
N VAL A 15 -18.86 -30.51 -25.41
CA VAL A 15 -18.07 -30.90 -24.24
C VAL A 15 -16.60 -30.49 -24.43
N ALA A 16 -16.00 -30.80 -25.59
CA ALA A 16 -14.63 -30.42 -25.90
C ALA A 16 -14.46 -28.88 -25.90
N GLY A 17 -15.39 -28.14 -26.52
CA GLY A 17 -15.37 -26.68 -26.53
C GLY A 17 -15.48 -26.08 -25.12
N SER A 18 -16.40 -26.59 -24.29
CA SER A 18 -16.53 -26.14 -22.90
C SER A 18 -15.27 -26.40 -22.07
N ALA A 19 -14.61 -27.55 -22.27
CA ALA A 19 -13.36 -27.88 -21.59
C ALA A 19 -12.24 -26.90 -21.97
N ILE A 20 -12.08 -26.58 -23.26
CA ILE A 20 -11.09 -25.60 -23.74
C ILE A 20 -11.34 -24.22 -23.09
N VAL A 21 -12.59 -23.76 -23.08
CA VAL A 21 -12.96 -22.47 -22.47
C VAL A 21 -12.61 -22.44 -20.98
N LEU A 22 -12.90 -23.53 -20.25
CA LEU A 22 -12.57 -23.63 -18.83
C LEU A 22 -11.06 -23.60 -18.58
N VAL A 23 -10.25 -24.28 -19.41
CA VAL A 23 -8.78 -24.26 -19.30
C VAL A 23 -8.23 -22.85 -19.51
N ILE A 24 -8.68 -22.17 -20.57
CA ILE A 24 -8.27 -20.79 -20.85
C ILE A 24 -8.63 -19.88 -19.67
N ARG A 25 -9.86 -20.03 -19.14
CA ARG A 25 -10.32 -19.21 -18.01
C ARG A 25 -9.55 -19.48 -16.73
N ASN A 26 -9.20 -20.74 -16.48
CA ASN A 26 -8.39 -21.13 -15.33
C ASN A 26 -7.01 -20.47 -15.37
N ASN A 27 -6.36 -20.43 -16.54
CA ASN A 27 -5.05 -19.78 -16.71
C ASN A 27 -5.10 -18.26 -16.49
N GLN A 28 -6.17 -17.60 -16.97
CA GLN A 28 -6.37 -16.17 -16.72
C GLN A 28 -6.56 -15.87 -15.23
N LEU A 29 -7.32 -16.71 -14.52
CA LEU A 29 -7.58 -16.55 -13.09
C LEU A 29 -6.35 -16.87 -12.24
N SER A 30 -5.53 -17.85 -12.62
CA SER A 30 -4.26 -18.11 -11.93
C SER A 30 -3.30 -16.94 -12.09
N LEU A 31 -3.14 -16.42 -13.32
CA LEU A 31 -2.30 -15.24 -13.55
C LEU A 31 -2.77 -14.03 -12.74
N ALA A 32 -4.09 -13.76 -12.72
CA ALA A 32 -4.64 -12.66 -11.95
C ALA A 32 -4.44 -12.84 -10.44
N ARG A 33 -4.51 -14.09 -9.93
CA ARG A 33 -4.20 -14.41 -8.54
C ARG A 33 -2.74 -14.11 -8.20
N ASP A 34 -1.82 -14.52 -9.05
CA ASP A 34 -0.38 -14.32 -8.84
C ASP A 34 -0.04 -12.82 -8.82
N LEU A 35 -0.68 -12.02 -9.68
CA LEU A 35 -0.57 -10.55 -9.66
C LEU A 35 -1.08 -9.94 -8.35
N CYS A 36 -2.21 -10.42 -7.80
CA CYS A 36 -2.69 -9.97 -6.50
C CYS A 36 -1.67 -10.28 -5.39
N LEU A 37 -1.11 -11.49 -5.38
CA LEU A 37 -0.12 -11.91 -4.38
C LEU A 37 1.17 -11.11 -4.48
N GLU A 38 1.64 -10.84 -5.69
CA GLU A 38 2.81 -10.00 -5.93
C GLU A 38 2.57 -8.55 -5.49
N ALA A 39 1.41 -7.98 -5.80
CA ALA A 39 1.03 -6.65 -5.33
C ALA A 39 0.94 -6.58 -3.79
N LEU A 40 0.39 -7.61 -3.13
CA LEU A 40 0.40 -7.71 -1.66
C LEU A 40 1.81 -7.78 -1.10
N ARG A 41 2.70 -8.54 -1.75
CA ARG A 41 4.10 -8.64 -1.34
C ARG A 41 4.77 -7.26 -1.36
N GLN A 42 4.48 -6.44 -2.37
CA GLN A 42 5.00 -5.07 -2.44
C GLN A 42 4.50 -4.20 -1.28
N VAL A 43 3.19 -4.26 -0.97
CA VAL A 43 2.62 -3.55 0.19
C VAL A 43 3.31 -3.98 1.49
N ASN A 44 3.47 -5.29 1.70
CA ASN A 44 4.11 -5.83 2.90
C ASN A 44 5.57 -5.37 3.05
N VAL A 45 6.33 -5.33 1.96
CA VAL A 45 7.72 -4.85 1.99
C VAL A 45 7.79 -3.38 2.39
N GLN A 46 6.93 -2.51 1.83
CA GLN A 46 6.93 -1.08 2.20
C GLN A 46 6.52 -0.88 3.66
N ARG A 47 5.54 -1.66 4.12
CA ARG A 47 5.07 -1.67 5.49
C ARG A 47 6.17 -2.08 6.48
N GLU A 48 6.87 -3.17 6.19
CA GLU A 48 7.99 -3.65 7.01
C GLU A 48 9.12 -2.61 7.06
N GLN A 49 9.45 -1.98 5.93
CA GLN A 49 10.41 -0.87 5.88
C GLN A 49 10.00 0.29 6.78
N ARG A 50 8.73 0.71 6.71
CA ARG A 50 8.20 1.76 7.58
C ARG A 50 8.30 1.38 9.05
N HIS A 51 7.87 0.17 9.41
CA HIS A 51 7.88 -0.33 10.78
C HIS A 51 9.30 -0.43 11.35
N ALA A 52 10.31 -0.68 10.51
CA ALA A 52 11.72 -0.70 10.92
C ALA A 52 12.28 0.70 11.24
N LEU A 53 11.83 1.74 10.53
CA LEU A 53 12.29 3.14 10.70
C LEU A 53 11.64 3.84 11.91
N VAL A 54 10.42 3.45 12.28
CA VAL A 54 9.64 4.09 13.34
C VAL A 54 10.34 4.06 14.72
N PRO A 55 10.92 2.94 15.20
CA PRO A 55 11.66 2.90 16.47
C PRO A 55 12.87 3.84 16.49
N GLU A 56 13.58 3.95 15.36
CA GLU A 56 14.71 4.86 15.22
C GLU A 56 14.24 6.32 15.36
N PHE A 57 13.14 6.68 14.71
CA PHE A 57 12.54 8.02 14.79
C PHE A 57 12.15 8.39 16.21
N VAL A 58 11.55 7.46 16.94
CA VAL A 58 11.19 7.66 18.35
C VAL A 58 12.45 7.82 19.22
N SER A 59 13.47 7.00 19.00
CA SER A 59 14.71 7.07 19.78
C SER A 59 15.41 8.42 19.59
N LEU A 60 15.45 8.90 18.34
CA LEU A 60 16.05 10.18 17.97
C LEU A 60 15.22 11.36 18.47
N ALA A 61 13.89 11.31 18.35
CA ALA A 61 12.99 12.32 18.91
C ALA A 61 13.16 12.46 20.44
N ARG A 62 13.41 11.35 21.15
CA ARG A 62 13.74 11.37 22.58
C ARG A 62 15.14 11.90 22.87
N ALA A 63 16.11 11.68 21.97
CA ALA A 63 17.48 12.16 22.11
C ALA A 63 17.58 13.68 21.88
N CYS A 64 16.88 14.23 20.89
CA CYS A 64 16.90 15.67 20.59
C CYS A 64 16.31 16.54 21.72
N ARG A 65 15.53 15.94 22.64
CA ARG A 65 15.11 16.56 23.90
C ARG A 65 16.28 16.97 24.82
N GLY A 66 17.40 16.26 24.72
CA GLY A 66 18.53 16.38 25.65
C GLY A 66 19.32 17.67 25.51
N ASN A 67 19.33 18.29 24.33
CA ASN A 67 20.22 19.40 24.05
C ASN A 67 19.59 20.78 24.32
N SER A 68 18.26 20.88 24.27
CA SER A 68 17.53 22.13 24.58
C SER A 68 17.60 22.54 26.06
N ARG A 69 18.21 21.72 26.94
CA ARG A 69 18.42 22.03 28.36
C ARG A 69 19.54 23.03 28.61
N VAL A 70 20.48 23.19 27.68
CA VAL A 70 21.57 24.16 27.83
C VAL A 70 21.08 25.59 27.60
N ASP A 71 19.97 25.78 26.86
CA ASP A 71 19.43 27.09 26.49
C ASP A 71 18.15 27.50 27.27
N ALA A 72 17.80 26.77 28.33
CA ALA A 72 16.62 27.06 29.15
C ALA A 72 16.87 28.22 30.13
N GLY A 73 17.07 29.43 29.60
CA GLY A 73 16.60 30.65 30.24
C GLY A 73 15.09 30.75 30.01
N ASP A 74 14.33 30.94 31.08
CA ASP A 74 12.88 31.16 31.17
C ASP A 74 12.18 31.62 29.87
N GLY A 75 11.32 30.77 29.28
CA GLY A 75 10.20 31.28 28.48
C GLY A 75 9.73 30.50 27.26
N ALA A 76 10.53 29.62 26.63
CA ALA A 76 10.15 28.98 25.36
C ALA A 76 9.76 27.50 25.51
N ALA A 77 8.75 27.21 26.34
CA ALA A 77 8.13 25.89 26.42
C ALA A 77 7.19 25.64 25.22
N ILE A 78 7.71 25.55 24.00
CA ILE A 78 6.92 25.22 22.82
C ILE A 78 7.12 23.74 22.51
N GLY A 79 6.25 22.92 23.11
CA GLY A 79 6.29 21.47 23.10
C GLY A 79 6.71 20.92 24.46
N SER A 80 5.77 20.84 25.41
CA SER A 80 6.05 20.29 26.73
C SER A 80 6.71 18.92 26.59
N THR A 81 7.80 18.69 27.32
CA THR A 81 8.49 17.40 27.38
C THR A 81 7.51 16.25 27.64
N ALA A 82 6.51 16.50 28.49
CA ALA A 82 5.40 15.60 28.75
C ALA A 82 4.55 15.27 27.51
N GLY A 83 4.25 16.26 26.66
CA GLY A 83 3.50 16.07 25.41
C GLY A 83 4.26 15.23 24.39
N ARG A 84 5.58 15.44 24.26
CA ARG A 84 6.44 14.63 23.38
C ARG A 84 6.55 13.18 23.86
N ASP A 85 6.68 12.97 25.17
CA ASP A 85 6.73 11.63 25.78
C ASP A 85 5.37 10.91 25.66
N ALA A 86 4.25 11.63 25.64
CA ALA A 86 2.93 11.06 25.33
C ALA A 86 2.83 10.62 23.87
N ALA A 87 3.25 11.48 22.92
CA ALA A 87 3.25 11.16 21.49
C ALA A 87 4.16 9.97 21.15
N CYS A 88 5.34 9.88 21.77
CA CYS A 88 6.23 8.72 21.60
C CYS A 88 5.60 7.40 22.09
N ARG A 89 4.80 7.46 23.17
CA ARG A 89 4.09 6.28 23.69
C ARG A 89 2.94 5.89 22.77
N GLU A 90 2.14 6.85 22.35
CA GLU A 90 1.05 6.66 21.39
C GLU A 90 1.55 6.03 20.09
N LEU A 91 2.64 6.56 19.52
CA LEU A 91 3.25 6.01 18.32
C LEU A 91 3.78 4.58 18.54
N SER A 92 4.38 4.28 19.69
CA SER A 92 4.81 2.90 19.99
C SER A 92 3.63 1.92 20.14
N SER A 93 2.48 2.38 20.66
CA SER A 93 1.27 1.56 20.71
C SER A 93 0.65 1.37 19.32
N ALA A 94 0.63 2.42 18.49
CA ALA A 94 0.15 2.35 17.11
C ALA A 94 1.02 1.39 16.27
N LEU A 95 2.35 1.43 16.45
CA LEU A 95 3.26 0.48 15.81
C LEU A 95 2.98 -0.96 16.24
N THR A 96 2.77 -1.20 17.54
CA THR A 96 2.46 -2.54 18.05
C THR A 96 1.16 -3.07 17.46
N GLN A 97 0.15 -2.23 17.37
CA GLN A 97 -1.13 -2.56 16.73
C GLN A 97 -0.95 -2.85 15.23
N ALA A 98 -0.23 -2.00 14.51
CA ALA A 98 0.07 -2.22 13.10
C ALA A 98 0.81 -3.56 12.88
N VAL A 99 1.90 -3.82 13.58
CA VAL A 99 2.66 -5.07 13.46
C VAL A 99 1.77 -6.29 13.75
N SER A 100 0.90 -6.23 14.77
CA SER A 100 0.03 -7.35 15.13
C SER A 100 -0.94 -7.74 14.00
N VAL A 101 -1.43 -6.76 13.23
CA VAL A 101 -2.31 -6.99 12.08
C VAL A 101 -1.57 -7.69 10.92
N GLY A 102 -0.23 -7.64 10.88
CA GLY A 102 0.59 -8.25 9.83
C GLY A 102 1.10 -9.67 10.11
N THR A 103 0.98 -10.16 11.34
CA THR A 103 1.57 -11.45 11.75
C THR A 103 0.74 -12.68 11.40
N GLU A 104 -0.51 -12.51 10.98
CA GLU A 104 -1.33 -13.62 10.53
C GLU A 104 -1.02 -13.95 9.07
N GLU A 105 -0.17 -14.97 8.85
CA GLU A 105 -0.05 -15.63 7.55
C GLU A 105 -1.48 -15.92 7.06
N PRO A 106 -1.89 -15.39 5.89
CA PRO A 106 -3.29 -15.36 5.54
C PRO A 106 -3.77 -16.77 5.21
N ALA A 107 -4.28 -17.48 6.22
CA ALA A 107 -5.09 -18.68 6.02
C ALA A 107 -6.28 -18.39 5.09
N THR A 108 -6.68 -17.11 5.02
CA THR A 108 -7.61 -16.56 4.02
C THR A 108 -7.18 -15.13 3.62
N PRO A 109 -6.72 -14.87 2.38
CA PRO A 109 -6.26 -13.55 1.90
C PRO A 109 -7.30 -12.41 1.95
N GLY A 110 -8.58 -12.74 2.18
CA GLY A 110 -9.68 -11.79 2.20
C GLY A 110 -9.86 -11.06 3.53
N ASP A 111 -9.86 -11.75 4.67
CA ASP A 111 -10.32 -11.09 5.90
C ASP A 111 -9.22 -10.33 6.64
N THR A 112 -7.96 -10.79 6.55
CA THR A 112 -6.83 -10.17 7.27
C THR A 112 -6.38 -8.85 6.63
N THR A 113 -6.44 -8.74 5.29
CA THR A 113 -5.95 -7.57 4.55
C THR A 113 -6.83 -6.32 4.73
N ALA A 114 -8.12 -6.48 5.03
CA ALA A 114 -9.03 -5.36 5.27
C ALA A 114 -8.66 -4.53 6.52
N SER A 115 -8.10 -5.19 7.54
CA SER A 115 -7.71 -4.55 8.81
C SER A 115 -6.38 -3.80 8.75
N VAL A 116 -5.57 -4.02 7.70
CA VAL A 116 -4.27 -3.38 7.51
C VAL A 116 -4.41 -1.86 7.35
N GLY A 117 -5.39 -1.42 6.56
CA GLY A 117 -5.56 0.00 6.23
C GLY A 117 -5.77 0.89 7.47
N PRO A 118 -6.79 0.63 8.31
CA PRO A 118 -7.04 1.41 9.52
C PRO A 118 -5.86 1.43 10.50
N ALA A 119 -5.10 0.32 10.59
CA ALA A 119 -3.94 0.24 11.47
C ALA A 119 -2.77 1.11 10.96
N GLU A 120 -2.54 1.13 9.65
CA GLU A 120 -1.54 2.02 9.04
C GLU A 120 -1.97 3.49 9.08
N ASP A 121 -3.26 3.80 8.90
CA ASP A 121 -3.79 5.17 9.04
C ASP A 121 -3.56 5.73 10.46
N GLN A 122 -3.78 4.88 11.48
CA GLN A 122 -3.49 5.22 12.87
C GLN A 122 -1.99 5.42 13.12
N LEU A 123 -1.13 4.61 12.50
CA LEU A 123 0.32 4.81 12.57
C LEU A 123 0.73 6.13 11.90
N THR A 124 0.08 6.51 10.79
CA THR A 124 0.39 7.75 10.07
C THR A 124 0.03 8.97 10.92
N SER A 125 -1.17 8.99 11.49
CA SER A 125 -1.59 10.08 12.38
C SER A 125 -0.70 10.23 13.62
N ALA A 126 -0.20 9.12 14.19
CA ALA A 126 0.73 9.14 15.31
C ALA A 126 2.13 9.68 14.93
N ILE A 127 2.64 9.34 13.74
CA ILE A 127 3.89 9.90 13.19
C ILE A 127 3.76 11.41 13.00
N ASP A 128 2.66 11.86 12.40
CA ASP A 128 2.40 13.29 12.17
C ASP A 128 2.29 14.07 13.48
N ALA A 129 1.57 13.53 14.47
CA ALA A 129 1.44 14.13 15.80
C ALA A 129 2.82 14.29 16.47
N LEU A 130 3.68 13.27 16.40
CA LEU A 130 5.04 13.36 16.92
C LEU A 130 5.88 14.40 16.16
N ALA A 131 5.81 14.42 14.83
CA ALA A 131 6.54 15.37 14.00
C ALA A 131 6.12 16.83 14.27
N GLN A 132 4.83 17.07 14.52
CA GLN A 132 4.32 18.41 14.88
C GLN A 132 4.84 18.86 16.26
N ILE A 133 4.78 17.99 17.27
CA ILE A 133 5.25 18.31 18.63
C ILE A 133 6.78 18.42 18.68
N ALA A 134 7.49 17.65 17.85
CA ALA A 134 8.93 17.75 17.68
C ALA A 134 9.36 18.93 16.77
N GLN A 135 8.40 19.71 16.26
CA GLN A 135 8.64 20.87 15.38
C GLN A 135 9.48 20.52 14.14
N VAL A 136 9.36 19.29 13.63
CA VAL A 136 10.09 18.81 12.44
C VAL A 136 9.56 19.45 11.15
N ARG A 137 8.32 19.96 11.18
CA ARG A 137 7.56 20.46 10.03
C ARG A 137 7.78 21.94 9.68
N GLY A 138 8.63 22.66 10.42
CA GLY A 138 8.84 24.11 10.24
C GLY A 138 10.17 24.45 9.55
N GLU A 139 10.21 25.59 8.84
CA GLU A 139 11.46 26.14 8.28
C GLU A 139 12.49 26.37 9.40
N THR A 140 13.64 25.72 9.28
CA THR A 140 14.74 25.78 10.24
C THR A 140 15.44 27.15 10.18
N ASN A 141 14.85 28.18 10.80
CA ASN A 141 15.49 29.48 10.99
C ASN A 141 16.34 29.54 12.28
N GLN A 142 16.51 28.42 12.99
CA GLN A 142 17.29 28.35 14.22
C GLN A 142 18.42 27.32 14.09
N THR A 143 19.65 27.84 14.17
CA THR A 143 20.89 27.18 14.61
C THR A 143 20.94 25.65 14.49
N HIS A 144 21.76 25.18 13.56
CA HIS A 144 22.02 23.76 13.20
C HIS A 144 22.38 22.86 14.40
N GLU A 145 21.38 22.43 15.15
CA GLU A 145 21.51 21.31 16.06
C GLU A 145 21.49 20.02 15.23
N ARG A 146 22.64 19.32 15.16
CA ARG A 146 22.81 18.09 14.34
C ARG A 146 21.69 17.07 14.53
N CYS A 147 21.13 17.00 15.75
CA CYS A 147 20.01 16.11 16.07
C CYS A 147 18.73 16.45 15.30
N HIS A 148 18.36 17.73 15.20
CA HIS A 148 17.16 18.16 14.48
C HIS A 148 17.26 17.91 12.98
N VAL A 149 18.45 18.07 12.39
CA VAL A 149 18.70 17.74 10.98
C VAL A 149 18.52 16.24 10.73
N GLN A 150 19.08 15.38 11.59
CA GLN A 150 18.90 13.92 11.50
C GLN A 150 17.44 13.50 11.69
N LEU A 151 16.71 14.17 12.58
CA LEU A 151 15.29 13.89 12.84
C LEU A 151 14.41 14.27 11.65
N HIS A 152 14.72 15.39 10.99
CA HIS A 152 14.05 15.83 9.78
C HIS A 152 14.32 14.88 8.60
N ASP A 153 15.57 14.47 8.38
CA ASP A 153 15.94 13.49 7.34
C ASP A 153 15.18 12.16 7.50
N LEU A 154 15.08 11.65 8.74
CA LEU A 154 14.35 10.42 9.02
C LEU A 154 12.83 10.57 8.83
N TYR A 155 12.28 11.74 9.12
CA TYR A 155 10.87 12.04 8.84
C TYR A 155 10.60 12.09 7.33
N GLU A 156 11.47 12.72 6.54
CA GLU A 156 11.40 12.70 5.08
C GLU A 156 11.48 11.28 4.51
N HIS A 157 12.36 10.44 5.07
CA HIS A 157 12.41 9.01 4.70
C HIS A 157 11.10 8.28 5.03
N LEU A 158 10.49 8.54 6.19
CA LEU A 158 9.17 7.98 6.54
C LEU A 158 8.08 8.44 5.55
N LEU A 159 8.07 9.71 5.15
CA LEU A 159 7.15 10.24 4.14
C LEU A 159 7.37 9.60 2.76
N MET A 160 8.63 9.38 2.37
CA MET A 160 8.96 8.71 1.11
C MET A 160 8.41 7.27 1.08
N VAL A 161 8.60 6.53 2.18
CA VAL A 161 8.06 5.16 2.31
C VAL A 161 6.53 5.18 2.34
N GLU A 162 5.93 6.16 3.01
CA GLU A 162 4.48 6.37 3.05
C GLU A 162 3.89 6.60 1.65
N HIS A 163 4.53 7.44 0.85
CA HIS A 163 4.11 7.66 -0.54
C HIS A 163 4.18 6.37 -1.36
N ARG A 164 5.25 5.59 -1.22
CA ARG A 164 5.40 4.29 -1.89
C ARG A 164 4.37 3.26 -1.42
N LEU A 165 4.06 3.25 -0.12
CA LEU A 165 3.01 2.39 0.45
C LEU A 165 1.64 2.74 -0.15
N SER A 166 1.28 4.04 -0.18
CA SER A 166 0.02 4.48 -0.78
C SER A 166 -0.10 4.09 -2.26
N ALA A 167 0.98 4.22 -3.03
CA ALA A 167 1.03 3.81 -4.43
C ALA A 167 0.87 2.29 -4.58
N ALA A 168 1.54 1.50 -3.74
CA ALA A 168 1.43 0.04 -3.73
C ALA A 168 0.00 -0.42 -3.37
N VAL A 169 -0.65 0.21 -2.39
CA VAL A 169 -2.03 -0.10 -2.00
C VAL A 169 -3.02 0.25 -3.11
N ARG A 170 -2.84 1.39 -3.79
CA ARG A 170 -3.66 1.75 -4.97
C ARG A 170 -3.51 0.73 -6.09
N TYR A 171 -2.29 0.31 -6.38
CA TYR A 171 -2.02 -0.73 -7.38
C TYR A 171 -2.68 -2.06 -7.00
N TYR A 172 -2.50 -2.51 -5.75
CA TYR A 172 -3.15 -3.71 -5.24
C TYR A 172 -4.67 -3.66 -5.39
N ASN A 173 -5.30 -2.56 -4.94
CA ASN A 173 -6.75 -2.40 -5.03
C ASN A 173 -7.25 -2.45 -6.47
N LEU A 174 -6.50 -1.89 -7.43
CA LEU A 174 -6.82 -1.96 -8.87
C LEU A 174 -6.79 -3.42 -9.38
N VAL A 175 -5.73 -4.17 -9.04
CA VAL A 175 -5.59 -5.58 -9.42
C VAL A 175 -6.70 -6.44 -8.79
N VAL A 176 -7.08 -6.16 -7.53
CA VAL A 176 -8.21 -6.84 -6.86
C VAL A 176 -9.54 -6.59 -7.56
N VAL A 177 -9.82 -5.36 -7.99
CA VAL A 177 -11.03 -5.04 -8.78
C VAL A 177 -11.01 -5.80 -10.11
N GLN A 178 -9.86 -5.84 -10.78
CA GLN A 178 -9.72 -6.57 -12.04
C GLN A 178 -9.98 -8.07 -11.83
N TYR A 179 -9.40 -8.65 -10.79
CA TYR A 179 -9.60 -10.05 -10.42
C TYR A 179 -11.06 -10.36 -10.06
N SER A 180 -11.71 -9.52 -9.25
CA SER A 180 -13.10 -9.73 -8.84
C SER A 180 -14.08 -9.61 -10.02
N THR A 181 -13.81 -8.68 -10.95
CA THR A 181 -14.56 -8.53 -12.21
C THR A 181 -14.38 -9.75 -13.12
N MET A 182 -13.18 -10.30 -13.22
CA MET A 182 -12.96 -11.55 -13.96
C MET A 182 -13.70 -12.70 -13.26
N ARG A 183 -13.59 -12.81 -11.95
CA ARG A 183 -14.21 -13.90 -11.19
C ARG A 183 -15.74 -13.90 -11.28
N SER A 184 -16.38 -12.74 -11.31
CA SER A 184 -17.85 -12.59 -11.35
C SER A 184 -18.48 -12.97 -12.70
N SER A 185 -17.69 -13.18 -13.75
CA SER A 185 -18.20 -13.61 -15.06
C SER A 185 -18.94 -14.95 -14.96
N TRP A 186 -20.02 -15.09 -15.75
CA TRP A 186 -20.85 -16.28 -15.75
C TRP A 186 -20.08 -17.55 -16.17
N ILE A 187 -19.03 -17.41 -16.97
CA ILE A 187 -18.15 -18.51 -17.44
C ILE A 187 -17.29 -19.07 -16.29
N SER A 188 -16.96 -18.27 -15.27
CA SER A 188 -16.12 -18.68 -14.13
C SER A 188 -16.90 -19.21 -12.93
N ARG A 189 -18.23 -19.30 -13.00
CA ARG A 189 -19.08 -19.88 -11.94
C ARG A 189 -18.63 -21.26 -11.43
N PRO A 190 -18.28 -22.25 -12.28
CA PRO A 190 -17.80 -23.54 -11.77
C PRO A 190 -16.46 -23.45 -11.04
N LEU A 191 -15.66 -22.41 -11.32
CA LEU A 191 -14.34 -22.17 -10.74
C LEU A 191 -14.36 -21.29 -9.48
N MET A 192 -15.50 -20.68 -9.13
CA MET A 192 -15.63 -19.77 -7.98
C MET A 192 -15.28 -20.40 -6.63
N ARG A 193 -15.38 -21.73 -6.50
CA ARG A 193 -15.03 -22.47 -5.28
C ARG A 193 -13.52 -22.61 -5.10
N VAL A 194 -12.78 -22.73 -6.21
CA VAL A 194 -11.31 -22.87 -6.22
C VAL A 194 -10.65 -21.51 -6.02
N TYR A 195 -11.17 -20.49 -6.71
CA TYR A 195 -10.67 -19.13 -6.66
C TYR A 195 -11.45 -18.32 -5.64
N ARG A 196 -10.85 -18.04 -4.48
CA ARG A 196 -11.45 -17.22 -3.41
C ARG A 196 -11.39 -15.72 -3.74
N ASN A 197 -12.14 -14.90 -3.00
CA ASN A 197 -12.08 -13.45 -3.15
C ASN A 197 -10.86 -12.88 -2.42
N PHE A 198 -10.28 -11.82 -2.98
CA PHE A 198 -9.37 -10.94 -2.25
C PHE A 198 -10.17 -9.75 -1.74
N ALA A 199 -9.84 -9.23 -0.55
CA ALA A 199 -10.44 -8.01 -0.06
C ALA A 199 -9.58 -6.80 -0.42
N HIS A 200 -10.26 -5.66 -0.50
CA HIS A 200 -9.61 -4.37 -0.65
C HIS A 200 -8.97 -3.94 0.66
N ILE A 201 -7.82 -3.28 0.56
CA ILE A 201 -7.22 -2.60 1.71
C ILE A 201 -7.86 -1.21 1.77
N ALA A 202 -8.61 -0.95 2.84
CA ALA A 202 -9.20 0.36 3.12
C ALA A 202 -8.13 1.29 3.69
N TYR A 203 -7.22 1.75 2.84
CA TYR A 203 -6.18 2.72 3.21
C TYR A 203 -6.51 4.08 2.64
N THR A 204 -6.54 5.10 3.49
CA THR A 204 -6.66 6.48 3.04
C THR A 204 -5.26 7.06 2.87
N PRO A 205 -4.82 7.40 1.64
CA PRO A 205 -3.56 8.11 1.48
C PRO A 205 -3.63 9.40 2.30
N ASN A 206 -2.60 9.66 3.10
CA ASN A 206 -2.40 10.98 3.64
C ASN A 206 -1.92 11.83 2.46
N GLU A 207 -2.86 12.41 1.70
CA GLU A 207 -2.57 13.46 0.72
C GLU A 207 -2.14 14.73 1.49
N LEU A 208 -1.02 14.65 2.21
CA LEU A 208 -0.31 15.85 2.62
C LEU A 208 0.20 16.51 1.34
N THR A 209 -0.60 17.46 0.89
CA THR A 209 -0.16 18.60 0.10
C THR A 209 0.23 18.22 -1.33
N GLU A 210 -0.77 17.97 -2.18
CA GLU A 210 -0.67 18.34 -3.60
C GLU A 210 -0.56 19.88 -3.74
N ASP A 211 0.48 20.52 -3.18
CA ASP A 211 0.98 21.82 -3.65
C ASP A 211 1.97 21.60 -4.81
N MET A 212 1.61 20.69 -5.71
CA MET A 212 2.11 20.72 -7.08
C MET A 212 1.08 21.51 -7.88
N PRO A 213 1.39 22.72 -8.39
CA PRO A 213 0.41 23.50 -9.14
C PRO A 213 -0.07 22.68 -10.33
N ILE A 214 -1.34 22.26 -10.26
CA ILE A 214 -2.09 21.64 -11.36
C ILE A 214 -2.38 22.74 -12.38
N ALA A 215 -1.35 23.17 -13.07
CA ALA A 215 -1.44 24.17 -14.12
C ALA A 215 -0.64 23.74 -15.35
N ASN A 216 -0.61 22.44 -15.69
CA ASN A 216 -0.48 22.03 -17.09
C ASN A 216 -0.76 20.54 -17.37
N ARG A 217 -1.92 20.00 -16.95
CA ARG A 217 -2.36 18.68 -17.44
C ARG A 217 -3.82 18.69 -17.86
N THR A 218 -4.12 19.49 -18.86
CA THR A 218 -5.25 19.19 -19.74
C THR A 218 -4.86 19.41 -21.19
N SER A 219 -5.03 18.32 -21.95
CA SER A 219 -5.14 18.20 -23.41
C SER A 219 -3.93 18.51 -24.29
N GLU A 220 -3.01 17.56 -24.38
CA GLU A 220 -2.37 17.25 -25.67
C GLU A 220 -2.59 15.79 -26.02
N ARG A 221 -3.79 15.55 -26.57
CA ARG A 221 -4.09 14.43 -27.45
C ARG A 221 -3.35 14.70 -28.75
N GLU A 222 -2.02 14.58 -28.75
CA GLU A 222 -1.23 14.62 -29.98
C GLU A 222 -0.92 13.21 -30.44
N LYS A 223 -1.30 12.94 -31.70
CA LYS A 223 -1.07 11.69 -32.42
C LYS A 223 0.44 11.45 -32.57
N GLY A 224 1.04 10.76 -31.61
CA GLY A 224 2.41 10.23 -31.72
C GLY A 224 2.42 8.87 -32.40
N THR A 225 2.85 8.84 -33.65
CA THR A 225 3.15 7.65 -34.44
C THR A 225 4.25 6.79 -33.81
N GLY A 226 4.02 5.49 -33.73
CA GLY A 226 5.02 4.46 -34.02
C GLY A 226 6.26 4.35 -33.12
N TYR A 227 6.17 3.55 -32.06
CA TYR A 227 7.28 2.67 -31.69
C TYR A 227 6.74 1.41 -31.02
N ARG A 228 6.90 0.26 -31.69
CA ARG A 228 6.56 -1.07 -31.18
C ARG A 228 7.81 -1.94 -31.30
N PRO A 229 8.61 -2.10 -30.24
CA PRO A 229 9.78 -2.95 -30.30
C PRO A 229 9.35 -4.42 -30.14
N GLY A 230 9.72 -5.26 -31.11
CA GLY A 230 9.74 -6.72 -30.92
C GLY A 230 8.73 -7.58 -31.68
N SER A 231 8.46 -7.35 -32.97
CA SER A 231 7.96 -8.41 -33.85
C SER A 231 8.98 -8.73 -34.93
N VAL A 232 9.98 -9.54 -34.55
CA VAL A 232 10.76 -10.34 -35.50
C VAL A 232 10.21 -11.76 -35.37
N PHE A 233 9.97 -12.39 -36.52
CA PHE A 233 9.51 -13.77 -36.76
C PHE A 233 8.00 -14.00 -36.87
N GLY A 234 7.61 -14.50 -38.06
CA GLY A 234 6.37 -15.22 -38.33
C GLY A 234 5.49 -14.61 -39.39
#